data_AF-A0A928U364-F1
#
_entry.id   AF-A0A928U364-F1
#
_cell.length_a   1.000
_cell.length_b   1.000
_cell.length_c   1.000
_cell.angle_alpha   90.00
_cell.angle_beta   90.00
_cell.angle_gamma   90.00
#
_symmetry.space_group_name_H-M   'P 1'
#
loop_
_entity.id
_entity.type
_entity.pdbx_description
1 polymer ?
#
loop_
_entity_poly.entity_id
_entity_poly.type
_entity_poly.pdbx_seq_one_letter_code
_entity_poly.pdbx_strand_id
1 'polypeptide(L)' 'MTTVSASPKFQIVIPKAIRETLDIQPGQKIQIISYY' A
#
# COMPACT_ATOMS: atom_id res chain seq x y z
N MET A 1 3.98 -2.32 13.73
CA MET A 1 3.36 -3.25 12.77
C MET A 1 2.00 -2.68 12.40
N THR A 2 1.80 -2.29 11.14
CA THR A 2 0.52 -1.74 10.67
C THR A 2 -0.16 -2.78 9.81
N THR A 3 -1.13 -3.49 10.38
CA THR A 3 -1.92 -4.49 9.66
C THR A 3 -3.11 -3.82 9.01
N VAL A 4 -3.35 -4.12 7.73
CA VAL A 4 -4.47 -3.61 6.95
C VAL A 4 -5.24 -4.77 6.36
N SER A 5 -6.57 -4.68 6.37
CA SER A 5 -7.42 -5.69 5.78
C SER A 5 -7.45 -5.56 4.26
N ALA A 6 -7.42 -6.69 3.57
CA ALA A 6 -7.74 -6.74 2.15
C ALA A 6 -9.26 -6.62 1.98
N SER A 7 -9.70 -5.75 1.07
CA SER A 7 -11.13 -5.66 0.71
C SER A 7 -11.56 -6.86 -0.14
N PRO A 8 -12.86 -7.09 -0.36
CA PRO A 8 -13.36 -8.15 -1.25
C PRO A 8 -12.86 -8.06 -2.70
N LYS A 9 -12.37 -6.88 -3.11
CA LYS A 9 -11.75 -6.65 -4.42
C LYS A 9 -10.23 -6.82 -4.39
N PHE A 10 -9.68 -7.41 -3.32
CA PHE A 10 -8.26 -7.57 -3.07
C PHE A 10 -7.48 -6.25 -3.05
N GLN A 11 -8.16 -5.14 -2.75
CA GLN A 11 -7.52 -3.84 -2.60
C GLN A 11 -7.04 -3.67 -1.16
N ILE A 12 -5.88 -3.06 -1.01
CA ILE A 12 -5.30 -2.72 0.28
C ILE A 12 -5.16 -1.20 0.35
N VAL A 13 -5.56 -0.63 1.49
CA VAL A 13 -5.32 0.80 1.76
C VAL A 13 -3.87 0.97 2.19
N ILE A 14 -3.13 1.84 1.51
CA ILE A 14 -1.79 2.25 1.96
C ILE A 14 -1.95 3.20 3.15
N PRO A 15 -1.47 2.84 4.36
CA PRO A 15 -1.61 3.69 5.54
C PRO A 15 -0.95 5.06 5.35
N LYS A 16 -1.50 6.09 6.01
CA LYS A 16 -1.01 7.47 5.90
C LYS A 16 0.49 7.59 6.18
N ALA A 17 0.96 6.99 7.28
CA ALA A 17 2.38 7.03 7.65
C ALA A 17 3.32 6.45 6.56
N ILE A 18 2.90 5.40 5.86
CA ILE A 18 3.67 4.81 4.77
C ILE A 18 3.69 5.74 3.55
N ARG A 19 2.55 6.35 3.21
CA ARG A 19 2.46 7.33 2.11
C ARG A 19 3.38 8.53 2.34
N GLU A 20 3.43 9.05 3.56
CA GLU A 20 4.28 10.18 3.92
C GLU A 20 5.77 9.82 3.94
N THR A 21 6.11 8.63 4.45
CA THR A 21 7.51 8.19 4.53
C THR A 21 8.11 7.89 3.15
N LEU A 22 7.30 7.34 2.23
CA LEU A 22 7.71 6.99 0.88
C LEU A 22 7.36 8.06 -0.17
N ASP A 23 6.77 9.18 0.26
CA ASP A 23 6.28 10.28 -0.58
C ASP A 23 5.44 9.82 -1.79
N ILE A 24 4.51 8.87 -1.54
CA ILE A 24 3.69 8.27 -2.61
C ILE A 24 2.65 9.28 -3.09
N GLN A 25 2.68 9.55 -4.40
CA GLN A 25 1.77 10.48 -5.06
C GLN A 25 0.57 9.77 -5.71
N PRO A 26 -0.61 10.42 -5.79
CA PRO A 26 -1.76 9.88 -6.52
C PRO A 26 -1.41 9.56 -7.99
N GLY A 27 -1.82 8.39 -8.47
CA GLY A 27 -1.56 7.94 -9.85
C GLY A 27 -0.18 7.36 -10.10
N GLN A 28 0.71 7.34 -9.10
CA GLN A 28 2.02 6.72 -9.19
C GLN A 28 1.90 5.21 -9.42
N LYS A 29 2.65 4.68 -10.39
CA LYS A 29 2.77 3.24 -10.60
C LYS A 29 3.71 2.64 -9.56
N ILE A 30 3.27 1.58 -8.92
CA ILE A 30 4.04 0.88 -7.88
C ILE A 30 4.29 -0.55 -8.34
N GLN A 31 5.51 -1.03 -8.16
CA GLN A 31 5.87 -2.42 -8.38
C GLN A 31 5.61 -3.24 -7.11
N ILE A 32 4.96 -4.39 -7.27
CA ILE A 32 4.74 -5.35 -6.18
C ILE A 32 5.80 -6.44 -6.30
N ILE A 33 6.43 -6.79 -5.18
CA ILE A 33 7.37 -7.91 -5.09
C ILE A 33 6.78 -8.90 -4.09
N SER A 34 6.50 -10.14 -4.53
CA SER A 34 6.07 -11.22 -3.65
C SER A 34 7.29 -11.91 -3.05
N TYR A 35 7.30 -12.03 -1.73
CA TYR A 35 8.22 -12.90 -1.01
C TYR A 35 7.39 -14.04 -0.41
N TYR A 36 7.86 -15.28 -0.57
CA TYR A 36 7.22 -16.48 -0.04
C TYR A 36 7.87 -16.89 1.28
#